data_AF-A0A150QZC9-F1
#
_entry.id   AF-A0A150QZC9-F1
#
_cell.length_a   1.000
_cell.length_b   1.000
_cell.length_c   1.000
_cell.angle_alpha   90.00
_cell.angle_beta   90.00
_cell.angle_gamma   90.00
#
_symmetry.space_group_name_H-M   'P 1'
#
loop_
_entity.id
_entity.type
_entity.pdbx_description
1 polymer ?
#
loop_
_entity_poly.entity_id
_entity_poly.type
_entity_poly.pdbx_seq_one_letter_code
_entity_poly.pdbx_strand_id
1 'polypeptide(L)'
;MPDARLAEVLSSIGANVRRIRLKRGMTQQELADAAEIALGFLQKVERAKTNVGVAVLVRLADVLGVRPGVLFRQRELPAVKRGRPRKARLRAQ
;
A
#
# COMPACT_ATOMS: atom_id res chain seq x y z
N MET A 1 -15.34 -18.13 -13.15
CA MET A 1 -14.97 -17.04 -12.23
C MET A 1 -13.73 -16.34 -12.78
N PRO A 2 -13.81 -15.15 -13.38
CA PRO A 2 -12.61 -14.43 -13.77
C PRO A 2 -11.85 -14.04 -12.49
N ASP A 3 -10.76 -14.77 -12.30
CA ASP A 3 -9.51 -14.47 -11.60
C ASP A 3 -9.51 -14.21 -10.08
N ALA A 4 -10.04 -15.17 -9.32
CA ALA A 4 -9.81 -15.27 -7.87
C ALA A 4 -8.32 -15.26 -7.51
N ARG A 5 -7.46 -15.80 -8.39
CA ARG A 5 -6.01 -15.84 -8.20
C ARG A 5 -5.39 -14.45 -8.34
N LEU A 6 -5.81 -13.65 -9.31
CA LEU A 6 -5.40 -12.25 -9.42
C LEU A 6 -5.81 -11.45 -8.19
N ALA A 7 -7.03 -11.63 -7.69
CA ALA A 7 -7.49 -10.96 -6.48
C ALA A 7 -6.60 -11.30 -5.25
N GLU A 8 -6.21 -12.57 -5.11
CA GLU A 8 -5.28 -13.04 -4.08
C GLU A 8 -3.88 -12.41 -4.21
N VAL A 9 -3.36 -12.35 -5.44
CA VAL A 9 -2.04 -11.74 -5.72
C VAL A 9 -2.06 -10.24 -5.43
N LEU A 10 -3.09 -9.52 -5.89
CA LEU A 10 -3.25 -8.09 -5.60
C LEU A 10 -3.39 -7.82 -4.09
N SER A 11 -4.09 -8.70 -3.36
CA SER A 11 -4.18 -8.66 -1.90
C SER A 11 -2.80 -8.80 -1.24
N SER A 12 -2.00 -9.79 -1.67
CA SER A 12 -0.64 -10.00 -1.18
C SER A 12 0.28 -8.80 -1.46
N ILE A 13 0.17 -8.21 -2.66
CA ILE A 13 0.90 -7.00 -3.04
C ILE A 13 0.53 -5.83 -2.12
N GLY A 14 -0.75 -5.51 -2.00
CA GLY A 14 -1.22 -4.41 -1.16
C GLY A 14 -0.81 -4.58 0.30
N ALA A 15 -0.86 -5.81 0.80
CA ALA A 15 -0.40 -6.18 2.14
C ALA A 15 1.08 -5.91 2.37
N ASN A 16 1.92 -6.34 1.42
CA ASN A 16 3.36 -6.19 1.53
C ASN A 16 3.79 -4.73 1.39
N VAL A 17 3.22 -3.97 0.45
CA VAL A 17 3.45 -2.53 0.31
C VAL A 17 3.13 -1.82 1.62
N ARG A 18 1.92 -2.01 2.17
CA ARG A 18 1.52 -1.39 3.43
C ARG A 18 2.44 -1.78 4.59
N ARG A 19 2.76 -3.06 4.71
CA ARG A 19 3.60 -3.58 5.80
C ARG A 19 5.00 -2.97 5.75
N ILE A 20 5.64 -2.96 4.58
CA ILE A 20 7.00 -2.44 4.44
C ILE A 20 7.00 -0.93 4.63
N ARG A 21 6.01 -0.21 4.10
CA ARG A 21 5.81 1.22 4.34
C ARG A 21 5.75 1.53 5.84
N LEU A 22 4.91 0.82 6.59
CA LEU A 22 4.78 1.02 8.03
C LEU A 22 6.07 0.67 8.79
N LYS A 23 6.79 -0.39 8.40
CA LYS A 23 8.09 -0.72 8.98
C LYS A 23 9.14 0.37 8.76
N ARG A 24 8.98 1.17 7.70
CA ARG A 24 9.85 2.31 7.38
C ARG A 24 9.38 3.63 7.98
N GLY A 25 8.29 3.64 8.73
CA GLY A 25 7.74 4.85 9.33
C GLY A 25 7.15 5.84 8.32
N MET A 26 6.94 5.45 7.06
CA MET A 26 6.45 6.36 6.02
C MET A 26 4.94 6.52 6.06
N THR A 27 4.43 7.72 5.83
CA THR A 27 3.02 7.99 5.53
C THR A 27 2.66 7.52 4.12
N GLN A 28 1.37 7.39 3.82
CA GLN A 28 0.95 7.09 2.44
C GLN A 28 1.33 8.22 1.48
N GLN A 29 1.28 9.48 1.93
CA GLN A 29 1.67 10.63 1.10
C GLN A 29 3.16 10.55 0.76
N GLU A 30 4.03 10.33 1.75
CA GLU A 30 5.48 10.20 1.54
C GLU A 30 5.86 9.08 0.58
N LEU A 31 5.22 7.91 0.68
CA LEU A 31 5.46 6.82 -0.27
C LEU A 31 4.94 7.16 -1.67
N ALA A 32 3.78 7.80 -1.77
CA ALA A 32 3.19 8.17 -3.06
C ALA A 32 4.07 9.19 -3.80
N ASP A 33 4.56 10.20 -3.08
CA ASP A 33 5.44 11.23 -3.62
C ASP A 33 6.78 10.63 -4.05
N ALA A 34 7.42 9.83 -3.19
CA ALA A 34 8.70 9.20 -3.52
C ALA A 34 8.61 8.18 -4.68
N ALA A 35 7.45 7.53 -4.86
CA ALA A 35 7.22 6.60 -5.97
C ALA A 35 6.59 7.27 -7.22
N GLU A 36 6.43 8.59 -7.21
CA GLU A 36 5.86 9.39 -8.29
C GLU A 36 4.49 8.86 -8.76
N ILE A 37 3.60 8.63 -7.81
CA ILE A 37 2.22 8.18 -8.05
C ILE A 37 1.22 9.02 -7.24
N ALA A 38 -0.02 9.09 -7.72
CA ALA A 38 -1.07 9.75 -6.96
C ALA A 38 -1.35 9.03 -5.63
N LEU A 39 -1.54 9.79 -4.54
CA LEU A 39 -1.93 9.25 -3.22
C LEU A 39 -3.15 8.33 -3.32
N GLY A 40 -4.17 8.75 -4.06
CA GLY A 40 -5.39 7.96 -4.26
C GLY A 40 -5.13 6.62 -4.97
N PHE A 41 -4.12 6.58 -5.86
CA PHE A 41 -3.69 5.35 -6.50
C PHE A 41 -3.00 4.43 -5.49
N LEU A 42 -2.04 4.93 -4.70
CA LEU A 42 -1.41 4.15 -3.63
C LEU A 42 -2.44 3.58 -2.64
N GLN A 43 -3.43 4.38 -2.25
CA GLN A 43 -4.51 3.92 -1.37
C GLN A 43 -5.32 2.77 -1.98
N LYS A 44 -5.55 2.78 -3.31
CA LYS A 44 -6.21 1.67 -4.01
C LYS A 44 -5.31 0.44 -4.05
N VAL A 45 -4.01 0.62 -4.29
CA VAL A 45 -3.00 -0.46 -4.28
C VAL A 45 -2.94 -1.15 -2.92
N GLU A 46 -2.80 -0.40 -1.82
CA GLU A 46 -2.75 -0.97 -0.46
C GLU A 46 -4.05 -1.69 -0.03
N ARG A 47 -5.15 -1.46 -0.76
CA ARG A 47 -6.46 -2.11 -0.54
C ARG A 47 -6.80 -3.18 -1.59
N ALA A 48 -5.89 -3.47 -2.53
CA ALA A 48 -6.14 -4.36 -3.66
C ALA A 48 -7.39 -3.99 -4.48
N LYS A 49 -7.65 -2.69 -4.65
CA LYS A 49 -8.81 -2.14 -5.39
C LYS A 49 -8.46 -1.64 -6.79
N THR A 50 -7.24 -1.89 -7.25
CA THR A 50 -6.80 -1.57 -8.61
C THR A 50 -5.74 -2.57 -9.03
N ASN A 51 -5.69 -2.85 -10.34
CA ASN A 51 -4.50 -3.48 -10.90
C ASN A 51 -3.35 -2.46 -10.87
N VAL A 52 -2.13 -2.96 -10.70
CA VAL A 52 -0.91 -2.15 -10.63
C VAL A 52 0.05 -2.62 -11.71
N GLY A 53 0.53 -1.69 -12.54
CA GLY A 53 1.50 -2.01 -13.59
C GLY A 53 2.86 -2.38 -13.00
N VAL A 54 3.62 -3.20 -13.75
CA VAL A 54 4.96 -3.66 -13.34
C VAL A 54 5.91 -2.49 -13.09
N ALA A 55 5.87 -1.44 -13.92
CA ALA A 55 6.69 -0.25 -13.72
C ALA A 55 6.44 0.43 -12.35
N VAL A 56 5.18 0.52 -11.94
CA VAL A 56 4.83 1.10 -10.63
C VAL A 56 5.26 0.17 -9.48
N LEU A 57 5.13 -1.15 -9.66
CA LEU A 57 5.63 -2.11 -8.67
C LEU A 57 7.13 -2.00 -8.45
N VAL A 58 7.91 -1.82 -9.53
CA VAL A 58 9.36 -1.61 -9.44
C VAL A 58 9.67 -0.33 -8.67
N ARG A 59 9.06 0.81 -9.03
CA ARG A 59 9.25 2.08 -8.31
C ARG A 59 8.89 1.98 -6.83
N LEU A 60 7.77 1.34 -6.51
CA LEU A 60 7.38 1.08 -5.12
C LEU A 60 8.42 0.22 -4.41
N ALA A 61 8.93 -0.84 -5.05
CA ALA A 61 9.95 -1.70 -4.47
C ALA A 61 11.27 -0.96 -4.22
N ASP A 62 11.69 -0.08 -5.14
CA ASP A 62 12.91 0.72 -5.02
C ASP A 62 12.82 1.71 -3.86
N VAL A 63 11.72 2.47 -3.78
CA VAL A 63 11.45 3.39 -2.65
C VAL A 63 11.31 2.63 -1.34
N LEU A 64 10.69 1.46 -1.37
CA LEU A 64 10.59 0.53 -0.26
C LEU A 64 11.84 -0.34 -0.08
N GLY A 65 12.94 -0.04 -0.80
CA GLY A 65 14.26 -0.68 -0.74
C GLY A 65 14.21 -2.19 -0.53
N VAL A 66 13.38 -2.85 -1.33
CA VAL A 66 13.26 -4.31 -1.41
C VAL A 66 13.29 -4.73 -2.88
N ARG A 67 13.62 -6.00 -3.14
CA ARG A 67 13.46 -6.55 -4.49
C ARG A 67 11.97 -6.64 -4.87
N PRO A 68 11.55 -6.40 -6.13
CA PRO A 68 10.15 -6.45 -6.54
C PRO A 68 9.42 -7.75 -6.16
N GLY A 69 10.11 -8.89 -6.25
CA GLY A 69 9.56 -10.20 -5.86
C GLY A 69 9.12 -10.31 -4.39
N VAL A 70 9.62 -9.44 -3.50
CA VAL A 70 9.17 -9.38 -2.10
C VAL A 70 7.71 -8.93 -2.01
N LEU A 71 7.23 -8.10 -2.94
CA LEU A 71 5.84 -7.63 -2.95
C LEU A 71 4.86 -8.76 -3.27
N PHE A 72 5.29 -9.81 -3.98
CA PHE A 72 4.47 -10.95 -4.38
C PHE A 72 4.43 -12.09 -3.34
N ARG A 73 5.21 -12.02 -2.25
CA ARG A 73 5.21 -13.09 -1.25
C ARG A 73 3.84 -13.21 -0.59
N GLN A 74 3.24 -14.40 -0.67
CA GLN A 74 1.98 -14.70 0.02
C GLN A 74 2.10 -14.38 1.51
N ARG A 75 1.15 -13.58 1.99
CA ARG A 75 1.02 -13.20 3.40
C ARG A 75 -0.45 -12.91 3.66
N GLU A 76 -0.99 -13.46 4.74
CA GLU A 76 -2.31 -13.04 5.22
C GLU A 76 -2.21 -11.60 5.76
N LEU A 77 -3.13 -10.74 5.34
CA LEU A 77 -3.30 -9.40 5.90
C LEU A 77 -3.77 -9.53 7.36
N PRO A 78 -3.08 -8.94 8.35
CA PRO A 78 -3.71 -8.76 9.65
C PRO A 78 -4.93 -7.86 9.49
N ALA A 79 -6.07 -8.25 10.09
CA ALA A 79 -7.33 -7.52 9.99
C ALA A 79 -7.13 -6.02 10.29
N VAL A 80 -7.59 -5.16 9.38
CA VAL A 80 -7.45 -3.71 9.53
C VAL A 80 -8.36 -3.23 10.67
N LYS A 81 -7.78 -2.90 11.83
CA LYS A 81 -8.49 -2.15 12.88
C LYS A 81 -8.79 -0.74 12.35
N ARG A 82 -10.07 -0.33 12.36
CA ARG A 82 -10.47 1.05 12.03
C ARG A 82 -9.68 2.01 12.92
N GLY A 83 -8.97 2.96 12.32
CA GLY A 83 -8.20 3.95 13.08
C GLY A 83 -9.10 4.80 13.96
N ARG A 84 -8.57 5.27 15.10
CA ARG A 84 -9.26 6.26 15.96
C ARG A 84 -9.52 7.54 15.14
N PRO A 85 -10.73 8.13 15.17
CA PRO A 85 -11.00 9.38 14.49
C PRO A 85 -9.98 10.45 14.92
N ARG A 86 -9.51 11.26 13.96
CA ARG A 86 -8.58 12.36 14.26
C ARG A 86 -9.24 13.25 15.33
N LYS A 87 -8.52 13.53 16.43
CA LYS A 87 -8.97 14.50 17.44
C LYS A 87 -9.38 15.78 16.69
N ALA A 88 -10.63 16.20 16.88
CA ALA A 88 -11.09 17.49 16.38
C ALA A 88 -10.08 18.55 16.83
N ARG A 89 -9.52 19.31 15.88
CA ARG A 89 -8.76 20.52 16.20
C ARG A 89 -9.70 21.39 17.03
N LEU A 90 -9.42 21.55 18.32
CA LEU A 90 -10.01 22.62 19.12
C LEU A 90 -9.63 23.92 18.40
N ARG A 91 -10.62 24.60 17.84
CA ARG A 91 -10.49 25.99 17.42
C ARG A 91 -10.22 26.78 18.69
N ALA A 92 -9.01 27.31 18.82
CA ALA A 92 -8.71 28.36 19.79
C ALA A 92 -8.84 29.69 19.04
N GLN A 93 -9.85 30.44 19.48
CA GLN A 93 -10.14 31.87 19.28
C GLN A 93 -10.42 32.33 17.84
#